data_AF-A0A183AWI1-F1
#
_entry.id   AF-A0A183AWI1-F1
#
_cell.length_a   1.000
_cell.length_b   1.000
_cell.length_c   1.000
_cell.angle_alpha   90.00
_cell.angle_beta   90.00
_cell.angle_gamma   90.00
#
_symmetry.space_group_name_H-M   'P 1'
#
loop_
_entity.id
_entity.type
_entity.pdbx_description
1 polymer ?
#
loop_
_entity_poly.entity_id
_entity_poly.type
_entity_poly.pdbx_seq_one_letter_code
_entity_poly.pdbx_strand_id
1 'polypeptide(L)'
;MLPLSVCLFLLSLPQLCADLSDATLETLLQHWHSATEPSFGQGLQQSKAATLPHITAKYARYGRVPGASQYGQSGAVMNSLLGRLFTVQVTGLFVSVRTVGVRIRLPADDLVLRHLWSSEDQAVLSVDRSAYNGDFNGFIGQSGYPHQEYRPPGCRAHVTLALAPDVSPVETGLDLLRIVDAELAYQTGDHMAIVPGGSVRRVTVRRPATSPTSPVAPPQLGTTAPGYEYMYVLDLDQPQHHRVLFAGVY
;
A
#
# COMPACT_ATOMS: atom_id res chain seq x y z
N MET A 1 -2.36 7.51 28.27
CA MET A 1 -1.86 6.28 27.62
C MET A 1 -1.79 6.55 26.12
N LEU A 2 -0.71 6.21 25.43
CA LEU A 2 -0.63 6.43 23.96
C LEU A 2 -1.39 5.33 23.20
N PRO A 3 -2.01 5.65 22.06
CA PRO A 3 -2.68 4.65 21.23
C PRO A 3 -1.69 3.64 20.63
N LEU A 4 -2.22 2.48 20.18
CA LEU A 4 -1.53 1.52 19.33
C LEU A 4 -1.08 2.17 18.01
N SER A 5 -1.97 2.93 17.39
CA SER A 5 -1.72 3.71 16.16
C SER A 5 -2.63 4.94 16.10
N VAL A 6 -2.25 5.92 15.27
CA VAL A 6 -3.13 7.04 14.91
C VAL A 6 -3.48 6.92 13.44
N CYS A 7 -4.78 6.95 13.13
CA CYS A 7 -5.31 6.58 11.82
C CYS A 7 -6.35 7.58 11.31
N LEU A 8 -6.54 7.62 9.99
CA LEU A 8 -7.67 8.23 9.31
C LEU A 8 -8.67 7.13 8.95
N PHE A 9 -9.90 7.20 9.46
CA PHE A 9 -10.95 6.21 9.17
C PHE A 9 -11.80 6.63 7.99
N LEU A 10 -11.98 5.73 7.02
CA LEU A 10 -12.93 5.93 5.92
C LEU A 10 -14.35 5.77 6.42
N LEU A 11 -15.16 6.82 6.26
CA LEU A 11 -16.56 6.83 6.69
C LEU A 11 -17.48 6.07 5.74
N SER A 12 -17.04 5.84 4.50
CA SER A 12 -17.71 5.00 3.49
C SER A 12 -16.76 4.75 2.30
N LEU A 13 -16.64 3.50 1.84
CA LEU A 13 -16.07 3.16 0.52
C LEU A 13 -17.23 2.96 -0.47
N PRO A 14 -17.21 3.56 -1.66
CA PRO A 14 -18.18 3.28 -2.70
C PRO A 14 -17.93 1.87 -3.24
N GLN A 15 -18.99 1.22 -3.72
CA GLN A 15 -18.87 -0.05 -4.45
C GLN A 15 -18.04 0.20 -5.73
N LEU A 16 -16.77 -0.23 -5.72
CA LEU A 16 -15.98 -0.36 -6.95
C LEU A 16 -16.41 -1.68 -7.63
N CYS A 17 -17.48 -1.64 -8.42
CA CYS A 17 -17.82 -2.73 -9.34
C CYS A 17 -17.89 -2.20 -10.76
N ALA A 18 -17.19 -2.87 -11.67
CA ALA A 18 -17.31 -2.68 -13.10
C ALA A 18 -17.35 -4.05 -13.79
N ASP A 19 -18.41 -4.27 -14.57
CA ASP A 19 -18.57 -5.38 -15.51
C ASP A 19 -17.40 -5.42 -16.50
N LEU A 20 -16.65 -6.53 -16.51
CA LEU A 20 -15.58 -6.78 -17.47
C LEU A 20 -15.41 -8.28 -17.73
N SER A 21 -15.29 -8.65 -19.01
CA SER A 21 -15.16 -10.03 -19.47
C SER A 21 -13.88 -10.21 -20.31
N ASP A 22 -12.88 -10.90 -19.75
CA ASP A 22 -11.81 -11.56 -20.51
C ASP A 22 -11.07 -12.58 -19.62
N ALA A 23 -10.76 -13.78 -20.08
CA ALA A 23 -10.48 -14.95 -19.20
C ALA A 23 -9.24 -14.85 -18.28
N THR A 24 -8.22 -14.04 -18.65
CA THR A 24 -7.04 -13.81 -17.79
C THR A 24 -7.29 -12.66 -16.81
N LEU A 25 -8.08 -11.68 -17.25
CA LEU A 25 -8.61 -10.61 -16.44
C LEU A 25 -9.63 -11.16 -15.44
N GLU A 26 -10.36 -12.23 -15.77
CA GLU A 26 -11.36 -12.89 -14.94
C GLU A 26 -10.77 -13.48 -13.65
N THR A 27 -9.53 -13.98 -13.66
CA THR A 27 -8.86 -14.46 -12.44
C THR A 27 -8.46 -13.30 -11.52
N LEU A 28 -7.98 -12.21 -12.11
CA LEU A 28 -7.61 -10.98 -11.38
C LEU A 28 -8.88 -10.26 -10.89
N LEU A 29 -9.98 -10.32 -11.66
CA LEU A 29 -11.30 -9.81 -11.33
C LEU A 29 -12.03 -10.68 -10.33
N GLN A 30 -11.84 -12.01 -10.30
CA GLN A 30 -12.34 -12.87 -9.24
C GLN A 30 -11.62 -12.56 -7.92
N HIS A 31 -10.31 -12.33 -7.97
CA HIS A 31 -9.55 -11.82 -6.82
C HIS A 31 -10.06 -10.43 -6.41
N TRP A 32 -10.36 -9.56 -7.38
CA TRP A 32 -10.89 -8.22 -7.18
C TRP A 32 -12.30 -8.19 -6.58
N HIS A 33 -13.27 -8.91 -7.15
CA HIS A 33 -14.62 -9.06 -6.62
C HIS A 33 -14.59 -9.59 -5.19
N SER A 34 -13.69 -10.53 -4.89
CA SER A 34 -13.53 -11.05 -3.54
C SER A 34 -12.97 -10.03 -2.53
N ALA A 35 -12.31 -8.96 -3.03
CA ALA A 35 -11.73 -7.87 -2.24
C ALA A 35 -12.64 -6.62 -2.18
N THR A 36 -13.50 -6.38 -3.17
CA THR A 36 -14.43 -5.24 -3.24
C THR A 36 -15.88 -5.59 -2.87
N GLU A 37 -16.26 -6.86 -2.94
CA GLU A 37 -17.49 -7.45 -2.40
C GLU A 37 -17.12 -8.65 -1.51
N PRO A 38 -16.85 -8.44 -0.22
CA PRO A 38 -16.51 -9.56 0.65
C PRO A 38 -17.71 -10.52 0.70
N SER A 39 -17.54 -11.72 0.13
CA SER A 39 -18.48 -12.81 0.38
C SER A 39 -18.41 -13.13 1.86
N PHE A 40 -19.44 -12.73 2.61
CA PHE A 40 -19.66 -13.32 3.92
C PHE A 40 -20.02 -14.80 3.69
N GLY A 41 -18.98 -15.66 3.67
CA GLY A 41 -19.04 -17.09 3.33
C GLY A 41 -19.10 -17.32 1.82
N GLN A 42 -18.37 -18.23 1.17
CA GLN A 42 -17.37 -19.23 1.55
C GLN A 42 -16.30 -19.24 0.43
N GLY A 43 -15.08 -19.70 0.74
CA GLY A 43 -14.14 -20.21 -0.29
C GLY A 43 -12.86 -19.42 -0.54
N LEU A 44 -12.74 -18.18 -0.05
CA LEU A 44 -11.43 -17.58 0.16
C LEU A 44 -10.83 -18.20 1.44
N GLN A 45 -9.63 -18.78 1.34
CA GLN A 45 -8.80 -19.03 2.51
C GLN A 45 -8.76 -17.73 3.32
N GLN A 46 -9.21 -17.84 4.57
CA GLN A 46 -9.62 -16.77 5.48
C GLN A 46 -8.77 -15.48 5.38
N SER A 47 -9.22 -14.51 4.58
CA SER A 47 -8.70 -13.14 4.64
C SER A 47 -9.15 -12.56 5.98
N LYS A 48 -8.19 -12.20 6.84
CA LYS A 48 -8.47 -11.45 8.07
C LYS A 48 -8.83 -10.02 7.66
N ALA A 49 -10.05 -9.81 7.18
CA ALA A 49 -10.53 -8.51 6.74
C ALA A 49 -10.32 -7.47 7.86
N ALA A 50 -9.74 -6.33 7.52
CA ALA A 50 -9.57 -5.22 8.45
C ALA A 50 -10.96 -4.74 8.88
N THR A 51 -11.26 -4.80 10.18
CA THR A 51 -12.61 -4.56 10.72
C THR A 51 -13.15 -3.15 10.47
N LEU A 52 -12.30 -2.20 10.07
CA LEU A 52 -12.64 -0.88 9.53
C LEU A 52 -11.50 -0.40 8.60
N PRO A 53 -11.78 -0.02 7.35
CA PRO A 53 -10.79 0.55 6.44
C PRO A 53 -10.20 1.85 7.00
N HIS A 54 -8.88 1.91 7.14
CA HIS A 54 -8.19 3.05 7.71
C HIS A 54 -6.82 3.27 7.06
N ILE A 55 -6.32 4.50 7.20
CA ILE A 55 -4.98 4.92 6.76
C ILE A 55 -4.16 5.16 8.02
N THR A 56 -3.09 4.39 8.23
CA THR A 56 -2.22 4.57 9.39
C THR A 56 -1.29 5.77 9.18
N ALA A 57 -1.47 6.82 9.97
CA ALA A 57 -0.64 8.03 9.94
C ALA A 57 0.63 7.89 10.80
N LYS A 58 0.55 7.18 11.92
CA LYS A 58 1.70 6.79 12.75
C LYS A 58 1.40 5.49 13.50
N TYR A 59 2.27 4.50 13.37
CA TYR A 59 2.30 3.35 14.28
C TYR A 59 3.08 3.71 15.55
N ALA A 60 2.48 3.49 16.71
CA ALA A 60 3.02 3.96 17.98
C ALA A 60 3.35 2.84 18.97
N ARG A 61 2.70 1.67 18.86
CA ARG A 61 2.85 0.52 19.77
C ARG A 61 2.82 0.94 21.24
N TYR A 62 1.81 1.73 21.63
CA TYR A 62 1.66 2.27 22.98
C TYR A 62 2.84 3.15 23.43
N GLY A 63 3.48 3.85 22.49
CA GLY A 63 4.64 4.70 22.74
C GLY A 63 5.99 4.00 22.69
N ARG A 64 6.04 2.70 22.36
CA ARG A 64 7.29 1.91 22.29
C ARG A 64 8.07 2.14 21.00
N VAL A 65 7.45 2.72 19.97
CA VAL A 65 8.10 3.04 18.70
C VAL A 65 8.82 4.39 18.81
N PRO A 66 10.07 4.52 18.29
CA PRO A 66 10.77 5.80 18.24
C PRO A 66 9.92 6.92 17.62
N GLY A 67 9.96 8.10 18.25
CA GLY A 67 9.19 9.28 17.84
C GLY A 67 7.67 9.20 18.08
N ALA A 68 7.12 8.07 18.54
CA ALA A 68 5.69 7.92 18.78
C ALA A 68 5.16 8.88 19.85
N SER A 69 5.89 9.03 20.97
CA SER A 69 5.51 9.97 22.03
C SER A 69 5.58 11.41 21.56
N GLN A 70 6.63 11.80 20.84
CA GLN A 70 6.79 13.16 20.30
C GLN A 70 5.67 13.51 19.32
N TYR A 71 5.35 12.61 18.38
CA TYR A 71 4.26 12.80 17.44
C TYR A 71 2.91 12.86 18.18
N GLY A 72 2.61 11.84 18.98
CA GLY A 72 1.31 11.68 19.64
C GLY A 72 1.01 12.79 20.64
N GLN A 73 2.03 13.33 21.32
CA GLN A 73 1.86 14.41 22.31
C GLN A 73 2.08 15.80 21.73
N SER A 74 2.33 15.92 20.42
CA SER A 74 2.48 17.22 19.79
C SER A 74 1.19 18.04 19.93
N GLY A 75 1.33 19.36 20.13
CA GLY A 75 0.18 20.26 20.20
C GLY A 75 -0.69 20.21 18.94
N ALA A 76 -0.08 19.97 17.77
CA ALA A 76 -0.82 19.79 16.53
C ALA A 76 -1.73 18.55 16.58
N VAL A 77 -1.22 17.38 16.99
CA VAL A 77 -2.01 16.15 17.08
C VAL A 77 -3.08 16.26 18.17
N MET A 78 -2.69 16.63 19.40
CA MET A 78 -3.58 16.64 20.56
C MET A 78 -4.66 17.72 20.49
N ASN A 79 -4.32 18.92 20.04
CA ASN A 79 -5.22 20.08 20.14
C ASN A 79 -5.92 20.42 18.82
N SER A 80 -5.39 20.00 17.67
CA SER A 80 -5.84 20.49 16.36
C SER A 80 -6.27 19.40 15.37
N LEU A 81 -5.70 18.19 15.44
CA LEU A 81 -5.96 17.13 14.46
C LEU A 81 -6.92 16.06 14.99
N LEU A 82 -6.81 15.65 16.26
CA LEU A 82 -7.71 14.63 16.81
C LEU A 82 -9.18 15.04 16.71
N GLY A 83 -10.02 14.13 16.21
CA GLY A 83 -11.45 14.39 15.98
C GLY A 83 -11.74 15.25 14.74
N ARG A 84 -10.71 15.76 14.05
CA ARG A 84 -10.89 16.55 12.83
C ARG A 84 -11.18 15.65 11.63
N LEU A 85 -12.04 16.16 10.75
CA LEU A 85 -12.34 15.56 9.45
C LEU A 85 -11.39 16.11 8.38
N PHE A 86 -10.88 15.21 7.54
CA PHE A 86 -10.06 15.52 6.37
C PHE A 86 -10.72 14.98 5.11
N THR A 87 -10.35 15.53 3.96
CA THR A 87 -10.68 14.96 2.65
C THR A 87 -9.41 14.33 2.08
N VAL A 88 -9.46 13.04 1.78
CA VAL A 88 -8.40 12.31 1.07
C VAL A 88 -8.89 11.93 -0.31
N GLN A 89 -7.96 11.64 -1.23
CA GLN A 89 -8.27 11.12 -2.54
C GLN A 89 -7.84 9.65 -2.66
N VAL A 90 -8.74 8.80 -3.11
CA VAL A 90 -8.42 7.47 -3.62
C VAL A 90 -8.01 7.65 -5.09
N THR A 91 -6.77 7.32 -5.42
CA THR A 91 -6.23 7.51 -6.79
C THR A 91 -6.15 6.20 -7.57
N GLY A 92 -6.28 5.07 -6.89
CA GLY A 92 -6.05 3.76 -7.48
C GLY A 92 -5.95 2.68 -6.42
N LEU A 93 -5.67 1.47 -6.87
CA LEU A 93 -5.41 0.32 -6.03
C LEU A 93 -4.20 -0.42 -6.58
N PHE A 94 -3.60 -1.24 -5.73
CA PHE A 94 -2.49 -2.09 -6.13
C PHE A 94 -2.64 -3.48 -5.54
N VAL A 95 -2.17 -4.45 -6.31
CA VAL A 95 -2.28 -5.88 -6.02
C VAL A 95 -0.91 -6.52 -6.19
N SER A 96 -0.50 -7.26 -5.17
CA SER A 96 0.62 -8.20 -5.22
C SER A 96 0.13 -9.58 -4.76
N VAL A 97 1.00 -10.59 -4.86
CA VAL A 97 0.70 -11.91 -4.29
C VAL A 97 0.59 -11.90 -2.75
N ARG A 98 1.01 -10.81 -2.10
CA ARG A 98 0.99 -10.64 -0.64
C ARG A 98 -0.13 -9.72 -0.17
N THR A 99 -0.41 -8.65 -0.89
CA THR A 99 -1.27 -7.55 -0.39
C THR A 99 -2.18 -6.99 -1.47
N VAL A 100 -3.37 -6.55 -1.05
CA VAL A 100 -4.25 -5.69 -1.83
C VAL A 100 -4.41 -4.38 -1.07
N GLY A 101 -4.05 -3.28 -1.70
CA GLY A 101 -4.08 -1.96 -1.09
C GLY A 101 -4.76 -0.90 -1.95
N VAL A 102 -5.35 0.10 -1.29
CA VAL A 102 -5.82 1.33 -1.94
C VAL A 102 -4.73 2.38 -1.86
N ARG A 103 -4.41 3.03 -2.97
CA ARG A 103 -3.47 4.16 -3.01
C ARG A 103 -4.20 5.44 -2.64
N ILE A 104 -3.68 6.13 -1.62
CA ILE A 104 -4.28 7.34 -1.08
C ILE A 104 -3.37 8.54 -1.35
N ARG A 105 -3.97 9.63 -1.82
CA ARG A 105 -3.35 10.95 -1.76
C ARG A 105 -3.95 11.73 -0.57
N LEU A 106 -3.07 12.11 0.34
CA LEU A 106 -3.39 12.92 1.52
C LEU A 106 -3.74 14.37 1.12
N PRO A 107 -4.31 15.18 2.03
CA PRO A 107 -4.59 16.58 1.76
C PRO A 107 -3.33 17.32 1.28
N ALA A 108 -3.47 18.14 0.24
CA ALA A 108 -2.37 18.89 -0.39
C ALA A 108 -1.87 20.08 0.44
N ASP A 109 -2.46 20.37 1.60
CA ASP A 109 -2.00 21.42 2.49
C ASP A 109 -0.73 20.97 3.22
N ASP A 110 0.42 21.53 2.85
CA ASP A 110 1.74 21.19 3.43
C ASP A 110 1.83 21.48 4.95
N LEU A 111 1.08 22.45 5.47
CA LEU A 111 1.00 22.72 6.92
C LEU A 111 0.21 21.63 7.63
N VAL A 112 -0.85 21.12 7.02
CA VAL A 112 -1.59 19.98 7.56
C VAL A 112 -0.77 18.71 7.43
N LEU A 113 -0.22 18.44 6.25
CA LEU A 113 0.47 17.20 5.94
C LEU A 113 1.68 16.96 6.85
N ARG A 114 2.50 17.99 7.11
CA ARG A 114 3.68 17.89 7.98
C ARG A 114 3.36 17.45 9.41
N HIS A 115 2.16 17.78 9.90
CA HIS A 115 1.73 17.46 11.26
C HIS A 115 0.85 16.21 11.30
N LEU A 116 0.10 15.96 10.22
CA LEU A 116 -0.76 14.81 10.06
C LEU A 116 0.05 13.54 9.83
N TRP A 117 1.05 13.58 8.95
CA TRP A 117 1.73 12.39 8.46
C TRP A 117 3.09 12.19 9.14
N SER A 118 3.25 11.05 9.82
CA SER A 118 4.53 10.62 10.43
C SER A 118 4.82 9.15 10.15
N SER A 119 4.26 8.63 9.05
CA SER A 119 4.60 7.31 8.55
C SER A 119 5.99 7.35 7.93
N GLU A 120 6.65 6.20 7.87
CA GLU A 120 8.01 6.12 7.34
C GLU A 120 7.96 6.00 5.82
N ASP A 121 7.79 7.13 5.13
CA ASP A 121 7.88 7.21 3.66
C ASP A 121 9.27 6.81 3.17
N GLN A 122 10.31 7.03 3.98
CA GLN A 122 11.69 6.68 3.67
C GLN A 122 12.11 5.30 4.22
N ALA A 123 11.14 4.42 4.51
CA ALA A 123 11.45 3.07 5.01
C ALA A 123 12.38 2.34 4.03
N VAL A 124 13.40 1.68 4.60
CA VAL A 124 14.33 0.83 3.84
C VAL A 124 13.60 -0.45 3.46
N LEU A 125 13.54 -0.73 2.17
CA LEU A 125 12.87 -1.91 1.65
C LEU A 125 13.86 -3.08 1.64
N SER A 126 13.53 -4.14 2.38
CA SER A 126 14.31 -5.39 2.33
C SER A 126 14.16 -6.04 0.95
N VAL A 127 15.28 -6.56 0.44
CA VAL A 127 15.37 -7.32 -0.80
C VAL A 127 15.81 -8.73 -0.44
N ASP A 128 15.28 -9.75 -1.13
CA ASP A 128 15.81 -11.12 -1.00
C ASP A 128 17.28 -11.15 -1.45
N ARG A 129 18.18 -11.53 -0.52
CA ARG A 129 19.62 -11.62 -0.77
C ARG A 129 20.00 -12.77 -1.70
N SER A 130 19.09 -13.72 -1.96
CA SER A 130 19.36 -14.87 -2.82
C SER A 130 19.47 -14.53 -4.31
N ALA A 131 19.03 -13.34 -4.72
CA ALA A 131 19.02 -12.89 -6.11
C ALA A 131 20.32 -12.24 -6.62
N TYR A 132 21.41 -12.23 -5.84
CA TYR A 132 22.65 -11.54 -6.20
C TYR A 132 23.88 -12.46 -6.17
N ASN A 133 24.51 -12.67 -7.33
CA ASN A 133 25.86 -13.23 -7.42
C ASN A 133 26.85 -12.09 -7.13
N GLY A 134 27.78 -12.33 -6.20
CA GLY A 134 28.56 -11.32 -5.49
C GLY A 134 29.32 -10.32 -6.36
N ASP A 135 29.31 -9.07 -5.88
CA ASP A 135 30.46 -8.16 -5.84
C ASP A 135 30.08 -7.02 -4.87
N PHE A 136 30.49 -7.17 -3.62
CA PHE A 136 30.23 -6.20 -2.55
C PHE A 136 31.33 -5.14 -2.55
N ASN A 137 31.03 -3.99 -3.14
CA ASN A 137 31.81 -2.77 -2.95
C ASN A 137 30.88 -1.56 -2.84
N GLY A 138 30.52 -1.18 -1.60
CA GLY A 138 30.19 0.20 -1.26
C GLY A 138 28.72 0.51 -0.89
N PHE A 139 28.57 1.00 0.34
CA PHE A 139 27.46 1.77 0.93
C PHE A 139 26.17 1.03 1.38
N ILE A 140 25.94 1.11 2.69
CA ILE A 140 24.78 0.64 3.43
C ILE A 140 23.58 1.52 3.03
N GLY A 141 22.56 0.96 2.37
CA GLY A 141 21.25 1.62 2.26
C GLY A 141 20.55 1.65 0.90
N GLN A 142 20.90 0.81 -0.08
CA GLN A 142 20.21 0.85 -1.37
C GLN A 142 19.13 -0.24 -1.47
N SER A 143 17.85 0.18 -1.48
CA SER A 143 16.92 -0.38 -2.47
C SER A 143 17.72 -0.33 -3.78
N GLY A 144 17.95 -1.43 -4.50
CA GLY A 144 18.91 -1.36 -5.60
C GLY A 144 18.40 -0.65 -6.86
N TYR A 145 17.70 0.46 -6.65
CA TYR A 145 17.70 1.61 -7.52
C TYR A 145 18.92 2.46 -7.15
N PRO A 146 19.81 2.82 -8.10
CA PRO A 146 21.10 3.46 -7.82
C PRO A 146 21.01 4.84 -7.14
N HIS A 147 19.80 5.37 -6.96
CA HIS A 147 19.50 6.50 -6.09
C HIS A 147 18.27 6.13 -5.26
N GLN A 148 18.40 6.12 -3.92
CA GLN A 148 17.21 6.29 -3.09
C GLN A 148 16.80 7.76 -3.27
N GLU A 149 16.02 8.01 -4.32
CA GLU A 149 15.40 9.32 -4.48
C GLU A 149 14.56 9.62 -3.25
N TYR A 150 14.64 10.86 -2.78
CA TYR A 150 13.81 11.32 -1.69
C TYR A 150 12.34 11.11 -2.07
N ARG A 151 11.68 10.12 -1.46
CA ARG A 151 10.27 9.86 -1.79
C ARG A 151 9.40 11.03 -1.32
N PRO A 152 8.40 11.44 -2.10
CA PRO A 152 7.55 12.56 -1.71
C PRO A 152 6.78 12.26 -0.41
N PRO A 153 6.54 13.26 0.47
CA PRO A 153 5.76 13.07 1.68
C PRO A 153 4.36 12.51 1.40
N GLY A 154 3.91 11.58 2.22
CA GLY A 154 2.60 10.94 2.08
C GLY A 154 2.56 9.82 1.04
N CYS A 155 3.65 9.51 0.34
CA CYS A 155 3.65 8.49 -0.71
C CYS A 155 3.36 7.07 -0.20
N ARG A 156 3.55 6.80 1.10
CA ARG A 156 3.18 5.53 1.74
C ARG A 156 1.70 5.49 2.17
N ALA A 157 0.91 6.53 1.95
CA ALA A 157 -0.49 6.55 2.37
C ALA A 157 -1.32 5.52 1.59
N HIS A 158 -1.89 4.58 2.34
CA HIS A 158 -2.67 3.49 1.79
C HIS A 158 -3.75 3.01 2.77
N VAL A 159 -4.67 2.21 2.24
CA VAL A 159 -5.57 1.36 3.02
C VAL A 159 -5.26 -0.08 2.68
N THR A 160 -5.16 -0.95 3.68
CA THR A 160 -5.06 -2.40 3.44
C THR A 160 -6.46 -2.99 3.29
N LEU A 161 -6.73 -3.63 2.16
CA LEU A 161 -7.99 -4.33 1.90
C LEU A 161 -7.90 -5.82 2.19
N ALA A 162 -6.81 -6.46 1.73
CA ALA A 162 -6.59 -7.89 1.91
C ALA A 162 -5.11 -8.21 2.08
N LEU A 163 -4.85 -9.33 2.76
CA LEU A 163 -3.52 -9.86 3.03
C LEU A 163 -3.52 -11.36 2.76
N ALA A 164 -2.44 -11.86 2.17
CA ALA A 164 -2.18 -13.29 2.11
C ALA A 164 -1.91 -13.85 3.53
N PRO A 165 -2.03 -15.19 3.74
CA PRO A 165 -1.71 -15.82 5.00
C PRO A 165 -0.31 -15.42 5.51
N ASP A 166 -0.21 -15.17 6.81
CA ASP A 166 1.03 -14.79 7.52
C ASP A 166 1.71 -13.49 7.05
N VAL A 167 1.09 -12.72 6.15
CA VAL A 167 1.55 -11.39 5.77
C VAL A 167 1.07 -10.34 6.79
N SER A 168 2.01 -9.52 7.27
CA SER A 168 1.71 -8.41 8.18
C SER A 168 1.11 -7.22 7.42
N PRO A 169 0.12 -6.49 7.99
CA PRO A 169 -0.45 -5.30 7.35
C PRO A 169 0.55 -4.21 6.95
N VAL A 170 1.71 -4.16 7.62
CA VAL A 170 2.78 -3.18 7.28
C VAL A 170 3.32 -3.38 5.86
N GLU A 171 3.25 -4.61 5.33
CA GLU A 171 3.74 -4.96 4.00
C GLU A 171 2.97 -4.23 2.91
N THR A 172 1.68 -3.92 3.09
CA THR A 172 0.90 -3.17 2.10
C THR A 172 1.51 -1.79 1.83
N GLY A 173 1.97 -1.12 2.89
CA GLY A 173 2.67 0.16 2.74
C GLY A 173 4.06 0.01 2.12
N LEU A 174 4.76 -1.10 2.38
CA LEU A 174 6.07 -1.35 1.77
C LEU A 174 5.94 -1.72 0.29
N ASP A 175 4.88 -2.44 -0.09
CA ASP A 175 4.54 -2.73 -1.47
C ASP A 175 4.20 -1.45 -2.24
N LEU A 176 3.45 -0.52 -1.65
CA LEU A 176 3.23 0.79 -2.25
C LEU A 176 4.53 1.56 -2.46
N LEU A 177 5.46 1.52 -1.51
CA LEU A 177 6.77 2.17 -1.67
C LEU A 177 7.59 1.57 -2.81
N ARG A 178 7.46 0.26 -3.09
CA ARG A 178 8.11 -0.38 -4.25
C ARG A 178 7.57 0.12 -5.58
N ILE A 179 6.25 0.32 -5.64
CA ILE A 179 5.59 0.93 -6.80
C ILE A 179 6.07 2.37 -6.98
N VAL A 180 6.15 3.15 -5.89
CA VAL A 180 6.67 4.53 -5.92
C VAL A 180 8.13 4.57 -6.38
N ASP A 181 8.99 3.69 -5.88
CA ASP A 181 10.39 3.60 -6.33
C ASP A 181 10.50 3.30 -7.82
N ALA A 182 9.67 2.38 -8.34
CA ALA A 182 9.62 2.09 -9.77
C ALA A 182 9.14 3.31 -10.58
N GLU A 183 8.10 4.01 -10.13
CA GLU A 183 7.60 5.22 -10.79
C GLU A 183 8.64 6.35 -10.83
N LEU A 184 9.34 6.58 -9.72
CA LEU A 184 10.41 7.57 -9.62
C LEU A 184 11.59 7.23 -10.54
N ALA A 185 11.91 5.94 -10.69
CA ALA A 185 12.88 5.46 -11.67
C ALA A 185 12.38 5.51 -13.13
N TYR A 186 11.25 6.19 -13.41
CA TYR A 186 10.58 6.23 -14.72
C TYR A 186 10.19 4.84 -15.27
N GLN A 187 10.03 3.86 -14.38
CA GLN A 187 9.54 2.51 -14.66
C GLN A 187 8.07 2.40 -14.25
N THR A 188 7.22 3.22 -14.89
CA THR A 188 5.80 3.29 -14.55
C THR A 188 5.04 1.99 -14.83
N GLY A 189 5.60 1.06 -15.60
CA GLY A 189 5.04 -0.27 -15.87
C GLY A 189 4.33 -0.38 -17.21
N ASP A 190 4.02 -1.62 -17.59
CA ASP A 190 3.37 -1.95 -18.87
C ASP A 190 1.86 -1.79 -18.73
N HIS A 191 1.23 -1.03 -19.62
CA HIS A 191 -0.23 -0.97 -19.68
C HIS A 191 -0.81 -2.33 -20.12
N MET A 192 -1.69 -2.90 -19.31
CA MET A 192 -2.26 -4.24 -19.52
C MET A 192 -3.68 -4.18 -20.08
N ALA A 193 -4.53 -3.30 -19.55
CA ALA A 193 -5.94 -3.21 -19.93
C ALA A 193 -6.53 -1.84 -19.57
N ILE A 194 -7.50 -1.40 -20.37
CA ILE A 194 -8.41 -0.31 -20.01
C ILE A 194 -9.63 -0.95 -19.36
N VAL A 195 -10.06 -0.41 -18.24
CA VAL A 195 -11.22 -0.89 -17.47
C VAL A 195 -12.21 0.27 -17.26
N PRO A 196 -13.51 0.03 -17.03
CA PRO A 196 -14.42 1.13 -16.74
C PRO A 196 -13.93 1.93 -15.52
N GLY A 197 -13.67 3.22 -15.73
CA GLY A 197 -13.20 4.14 -14.68
C GLY A 197 -11.70 4.11 -14.41
N GLY A 198 -10.88 3.44 -15.24
CA GLY A 198 -9.43 3.46 -15.09
C GLY A 198 -8.63 2.61 -16.07
N SER A 199 -7.36 2.41 -15.72
CA SER A 199 -6.45 1.52 -16.46
C SER A 199 -5.62 0.66 -15.53
N VAL A 200 -5.34 -0.56 -15.95
CA VAL A 200 -4.49 -1.50 -15.23
C VAL A 200 -3.12 -1.52 -15.88
N ARG A 201 -2.08 -1.32 -15.08
CA ARG A 201 -0.69 -1.48 -15.48
C ARG A 201 0.03 -2.48 -14.60
N ARG A 202 1.03 -3.13 -15.18
CA ARG A 202 1.90 -4.10 -14.52
C ARG A 202 3.26 -3.47 -14.26
N VAL A 203 3.61 -3.35 -13.00
CA VAL A 203 4.88 -2.78 -12.53
C VAL A 203 5.82 -3.91 -12.17
N THR A 204 7.06 -3.84 -12.66
CA THR A 204 8.12 -4.77 -12.25
C THR A 204 8.83 -4.20 -11.04
N VAL A 205 8.81 -4.93 -9.93
CA VAL A 205 9.45 -4.51 -8.68
C VAL A 205 10.45 -5.53 -8.19
N ARG A 206 11.41 -5.10 -7.38
CA ARG A 206 12.32 -6.02 -6.69
C ARG A 206 11.54 -6.92 -5.75
N ARG A 207 11.83 -8.22 -5.80
CA ARG A 207 11.18 -9.24 -4.97
C ARG A 207 11.42 -8.96 -3.48
N PRO A 208 10.35 -8.78 -2.70
CA PRO A 208 10.44 -8.66 -1.26
C PRO A 208 10.95 -9.95 -0.61
N ALA A 209 11.66 -9.82 0.50
CA ALA A 209 12.09 -10.99 1.29
C ALA A 209 10.90 -11.77 1.89
N THR A 210 9.73 -11.13 1.98
CA THR A 210 8.46 -11.69 2.44
C THR A 210 7.68 -12.40 1.33
N SER A 211 8.19 -12.42 0.10
CA SER A 211 7.56 -13.17 -1.00
C SER A 211 7.69 -14.69 -0.78
N PRO A 212 6.66 -15.48 -1.11
CA PRO A 212 6.75 -16.92 -1.07
C PRO A 212 7.84 -17.44 -2.04
N THR A 213 8.64 -18.40 -1.59
CA THR A 213 9.88 -18.88 -2.26
C THR A 213 9.70 -20.14 -3.11
N SER A 214 8.50 -20.69 -3.30
CA SER A 214 8.30 -22.02 -3.90
C SER A 214 7.00 -22.17 -4.71
N PRO A 215 6.91 -23.19 -5.59
CA PRO A 215 6.16 -23.15 -6.84
C PRO A 215 4.69 -23.48 -6.60
N VAL A 216 3.96 -22.60 -5.91
CA VAL A 216 2.54 -22.49 -6.23
C VAL A 216 2.54 -21.95 -7.64
N ALA A 217 2.28 -22.80 -8.63
CA ALA A 217 2.11 -22.37 -10.01
C ALA A 217 1.18 -21.15 -9.97
N PRO A 218 1.68 -19.93 -10.22
CA PRO A 218 0.80 -18.80 -10.30
C PRO A 218 -0.19 -19.13 -11.43
N PRO A 219 -1.45 -18.69 -11.39
CA PRO A 219 -2.16 -18.50 -12.65
C PRO A 219 -1.20 -17.70 -13.53
N GLN A 220 -0.82 -18.23 -14.70
CA GLN A 220 0.42 -17.86 -15.41
C GLN A 220 0.54 -16.36 -15.71
N LEU A 221 0.99 -15.59 -14.73
CA LEU A 221 1.04 -14.14 -14.76
C LEU A 221 2.45 -13.68 -15.18
N GLY A 222 3.01 -14.34 -16.21
CA GLY A 222 4.33 -14.05 -16.76
C GLY A 222 5.52 -14.41 -15.84
N THR A 223 6.63 -14.85 -16.44
CA THR A 223 7.89 -15.08 -15.72
C THR A 223 8.69 -13.79 -15.65
N THR A 224 8.95 -13.27 -14.45
CA THR A 224 9.88 -12.16 -14.22
C THR A 224 11.33 -12.62 -14.21
N ALA A 225 12.26 -11.68 -14.43
CA ALA A 225 13.68 -11.93 -14.19
C ALA A 225 13.93 -12.38 -12.73
N PRO A 226 14.95 -13.21 -12.47
CA PRO A 226 15.32 -13.61 -11.11
C PRO A 226 15.48 -12.39 -10.19
N GLY A 227 14.89 -12.46 -8.99
CA GLY A 227 14.93 -11.35 -8.02
C GLY A 227 13.89 -10.26 -8.23
N TYR A 228 13.00 -10.39 -9.22
CA TYR A 228 11.89 -9.48 -9.45
C TYR A 228 10.54 -10.20 -9.32
N GLU A 229 9.47 -9.41 -9.22
CA GLU A 229 8.09 -9.84 -9.27
C GLU A 229 7.20 -8.76 -9.90
N TYR A 230 6.00 -9.13 -10.32
CA TYR A 230 5.02 -8.19 -10.84
C TYR A 230 4.05 -7.74 -9.74
N MET A 231 3.75 -6.45 -9.75
CA MET A 231 2.60 -5.87 -9.06
C MET A 231 1.67 -5.25 -10.10
N TYR A 232 0.37 -5.26 -9.81
CA TYR A 232 -0.65 -4.66 -10.68
C TYR A 232 -1.15 -3.41 -10.02
N VAL A 233 -1.26 -2.33 -10.78
CA VAL A 233 -1.82 -1.06 -10.31
C VAL A 233 -3.01 -0.74 -11.18
N LEU A 234 -4.16 -0.56 -10.54
CA LEU A 234 -5.32 0.07 -11.14
C LEU A 234 -5.23 1.57 -10.86
N ASP A 235 -4.99 2.37 -11.89
CA ASP A 235 -5.08 3.83 -11.81
C ASP A 235 -6.51 4.24 -12.18
N LEU A 236 -7.15 5.06 -11.34
CA LEU A 236 -8.48 5.59 -11.63
C LEU A 236 -8.39 6.79 -12.58
N ASP A 237 -9.31 6.88 -13.54
CA ASP A 237 -9.43 8.02 -14.45
C ASP A 237 -9.73 9.31 -13.67
N GLN A 238 -10.52 9.19 -12.61
CA GLN A 238 -10.88 10.29 -11.72
C GLN A 238 -10.64 9.89 -10.26
N PRO A 239 -9.80 10.63 -9.51
CA PRO A 239 -9.63 10.41 -8.09
C PRO A 239 -10.94 10.59 -7.33
N GLN A 240 -11.25 9.65 -6.43
CA GLN A 240 -12.46 9.71 -5.61
C GLN A 240 -12.17 10.39 -4.27
N HIS A 241 -13.01 11.34 -3.87
CA HIS A 241 -12.82 12.11 -2.65
C HIS A 241 -13.59 11.52 -1.47
N HIS A 242 -12.90 11.24 -0.37
CA HIS A 242 -13.51 10.68 0.84
C HIS A 242 -13.23 11.53 2.07
N ARG A 243 -14.27 11.71 2.88
CA ARG A 243 -14.13 12.29 4.22
C ARG A 243 -13.66 11.22 5.18
N VAL A 244 -12.62 11.54 5.94
CA VAL A 244 -12.01 10.66 6.91
C VAL A 244 -11.88 11.35 8.27
N LEU A 245 -12.08 10.59 9.35
CA LEU A 245 -11.90 11.05 10.72
C LEU A 245 -10.50 10.69 11.21
N PHE A 246 -9.76 11.66 11.74
CA PHE A 246 -8.47 11.39 12.37
C PHE A 246 -8.63 11.05 13.86
N ALA A 247 -8.25 9.84 14.25
CA ALA A 247 -8.45 9.32 15.59
C ALA A 247 -7.32 8.37 16.03
N GLY A 248 -7.15 8.24 17.35
CA GLY A 248 -6.28 7.23 17.95
C GLY A 248 -7.00 5.87 18.06
N VAL A 249 -6.24 4.80 17.88
CA VAL A 249 -6.69 3.41 18.03
C VAL A 249 -5.94 2.78 19.20
N TYR A 250 -6.64 2.21 20.17
CA TYR A 250 -6.04 1.65 21.40
C TYR A 250 -6.01 0.13 21.36
#